data_AF-A0A923DXW6-F1
#
_entry.id   AF-A0A923DXW6-F1
#
_cell.length_a   1.000
_cell.length_b   1.000
_cell.length_c   1.000
_cell.angle_alpha   90.00
_cell.angle_beta   90.00
_cell.angle_gamma   90.00
#
_symmetry.space_group_name_H-M   'P 1'
#
loop_
_entity.id
_entity.type
_entity.pdbx_description
1 polymer ?
#
loop_
_entity_poly.entity_id
_entity_poly.type
_entity_poly.pdbx_seq_one_letter_code
_entity_poly.pdbx_strand_id
1 'polypeptide(L)'
;MKNLIYILLTITLCSNCFAQDTLKDGKYTQDGKVFKITKSTYLDKTSFSVSVIGRFWDKPSPPPKNPNGFRTNKKDIHFDIIKVKKIVSDVLNGKRNDLQQNKDRIDLSFTFLQENGSIENISYFFNGNTKINLKDIAKIDKEIKKNVKATFTGNDYKNFYLIPYGMVSVVF
;
A
#
# COMPACT_ATOMS: atom_id res chain seq x y z
N MET A 1 -6.49 53.00 5.81
CA MET A 1 -5.37 52.10 5.42
C MET A 1 -5.10 50.98 6.43
N LYS A 2 -5.12 51.22 7.76
CA LYS A 2 -4.93 50.14 8.77
C LYS A 2 -5.99 49.04 8.74
N ASN A 3 -7.25 49.35 8.45
CA ASN A 3 -8.34 48.35 8.43
C ASN A 3 -8.31 47.38 7.24
N LEU A 4 -7.62 47.71 6.15
CA LEU A 4 -7.50 46.83 4.98
C LEU A 4 -6.51 45.68 5.22
N ILE A 5 -5.50 45.89 6.06
CA ILE A 5 -4.46 44.89 6.37
C ILE A 5 -5.05 43.75 7.21
N TYR A 6 -5.97 44.06 8.13
CA TYR A 6 -6.60 43.05 8.99
C TYR A 6 -7.57 42.14 8.23
N ILE A 7 -8.25 42.64 7.19
CA ILE A 7 -9.15 41.84 6.35
C ILE A 7 -8.35 40.89 5.43
N LEU A 8 -7.17 41.31 4.97
CA LEU A 8 -6.29 40.42 4.18
C LEU A 8 -5.68 39.29 5.03
N LEU A 9 -5.41 39.55 6.31
CA LEU A 9 -4.86 38.55 7.25
C LEU A 9 -5.89 37.49 7.65
N THR A 10 -7.18 37.83 7.74
CA THR A 10 -8.23 36.87 8.08
C THR A 10 -8.60 35.96 6.91
N ILE A 11 -8.48 36.42 5.66
CA ILE A 11 -8.77 35.61 4.46
C ILE A 11 -7.69 34.54 4.22
N THR A 12 -6.42 34.81 4.55
CA THR A 12 -5.31 33.85 4.40
C THR A 12 -5.26 32.79 5.51
N LEU A 13 -5.85 33.04 6.68
CA LEU A 13 -5.93 32.05 7.76
C LEU A 13 -7.05 31.02 7.57
N CYS A 14 -8.07 31.33 6.76
CA CYS A 14 -9.18 30.41 6.47
C CYS A 14 -8.95 29.50 5.24
N SER A 15 -7.86 29.69 4.49
CA SER A 15 -7.61 28.94 3.24
C SER A 15 -6.86 27.61 3.44
N ASN A 16 -6.42 27.29 4.67
CA ASN A 16 -5.91 25.96 5.02
C ASN A 16 -7.03 25.01 5.47
N CYS A 17 -8.20 25.09 4.82
CA CYS A 17 -9.03 23.91 4.68
C CYS A 17 -8.23 22.96 3.77
N PHE A 18 -7.27 22.25 4.37
CA PHE A 18 -6.67 21.08 3.76
C PHE A 18 -7.84 20.13 3.54
N ALA A 19 -8.44 20.19 2.34
CA ALA A 19 -9.27 19.14 1.82
C ALA A 19 -8.40 17.89 1.89
N GLN A 20 -8.55 17.14 2.97
CA GLN A 20 -7.87 15.90 3.14
C GLN A 20 -8.43 15.00 2.05
N ASP A 21 -7.65 14.77 1.00
CA ASP A 21 -8.02 13.90 -0.10
C ASP A 21 -8.19 12.49 0.44
N THR A 22 -9.42 12.18 0.84
CA THR A 22 -9.85 10.83 1.16
C THR A 22 -9.68 9.98 -0.10
N LEU A 23 -9.33 8.71 0.11
CA LEU A 23 -9.24 7.76 -1.00
C LEU A 23 -10.60 7.70 -1.70
N LYS A 24 -10.59 7.79 -3.02
CA LYS A 24 -11.77 7.70 -3.87
C LYS A 24 -11.61 6.52 -4.80
N ASP A 25 -12.72 5.87 -5.14
CA ASP A 25 -12.74 4.74 -6.05
C ASP A 25 -12.29 5.17 -7.45
N GLY A 26 -11.41 4.39 -8.09
CA GLY A 26 -10.95 4.71 -9.45
C GLY A 26 -9.47 4.42 -9.71
N LYS A 27 -8.97 4.95 -10.83
CA LYS A 27 -7.56 4.85 -11.24
C LYS A 27 -6.92 6.24 -11.13
N TYR A 28 -5.77 6.33 -10.48
CA TYR A 28 -5.08 7.59 -10.21
C TYR A 28 -3.59 7.46 -10.52
N THR A 29 -3.00 8.50 -11.11
CA THR A 29 -1.56 8.53 -11.42
C THR A 29 -0.81 9.25 -10.30
N GLN A 30 0.23 8.61 -9.76
CA GLN A 30 1.15 9.19 -8.78
C GLN A 30 2.57 8.71 -9.09
N ASP A 31 3.53 9.63 -9.17
CA ASP A 31 4.94 9.35 -9.48
C ASP A 31 5.15 8.51 -10.75
N GLY A 32 4.34 8.75 -11.79
CA GLY A 32 4.40 8.04 -13.07
C GLY A 32 3.82 6.61 -13.04
N LYS A 33 3.28 6.16 -11.91
CA LYS A 33 2.59 4.87 -11.76
C LYS A 33 1.09 5.09 -11.66
N VAL A 34 0.31 4.13 -12.17
CA VAL A 34 -1.15 4.12 -12.00
C VAL A 34 -1.51 3.23 -10.82
N PHE A 35 -2.25 3.79 -9.87
CA PHE A 35 -2.81 3.10 -8.72
C PHE A 35 -4.30 2.89 -8.94
N LYS A 36 -4.79 1.67 -8.77
CA LYS A 36 -6.22 1.39 -8.70
C LYS A 36 -6.63 1.37 -7.24
N ILE A 37 -7.59 2.23 -6.91
CA ILE A 37 -8.27 2.27 -5.63
C ILE A 37 -9.62 1.60 -5.82
N THR A 38 -9.95 0.67 -4.93
CA THR A 38 -11.24 -0.01 -4.87
C THR A 38 -11.86 0.22 -3.51
N LYS A 39 -13.01 0.90 -3.47
CA LYS A 39 -13.84 1.04 -2.28
C LYS A 39 -14.73 -0.18 -2.14
N SER A 40 -14.84 -0.71 -0.94
CA SER A 40 -15.78 -1.80 -0.63
C SER A 40 -16.56 -1.46 0.63
N THR A 41 -17.85 -1.75 0.63
CA THR A 41 -18.73 -1.53 1.79
C THR A 41 -19.42 -2.85 2.11
N TYR A 42 -19.28 -3.34 3.35
CA TYR A 42 -19.94 -4.54 3.82
C TYR A 42 -20.42 -4.33 5.26
N LEU A 43 -21.71 -4.60 5.52
CA LEU A 43 -22.36 -4.38 6.83
C LEU A 43 -21.95 -3.02 7.45
N ASP A 44 -22.12 -1.96 6.67
CA ASP A 44 -21.80 -0.56 7.01
C ASP A 44 -20.32 -0.24 7.27
N LYS A 45 -19.43 -1.23 7.15
CA LYS A 45 -17.98 -1.01 7.20
C LYS A 45 -17.46 -0.72 5.81
N THR A 46 -16.93 0.47 5.63
CA THR A 46 -16.18 0.85 4.43
C THR A 46 -14.72 0.44 4.58
N SER A 47 -14.13 -0.11 3.52
CA SER A 47 -12.70 -0.34 3.39
C SER A 47 -12.20 0.12 2.02
N PHE A 48 -10.90 0.38 1.94
CA PHE A 48 -10.22 0.66 0.68
C PHE A 48 -9.16 -0.39 0.41
N SER A 49 -9.10 -0.85 -0.83
CA SER A 49 -7.98 -1.59 -1.39
C SER A 49 -7.25 -0.67 -2.37
N VAL A 50 -5.93 -0.60 -2.29
CA VAL A 50 -5.10 0.15 -3.23
C VAL A 50 -4.04 -0.79 -3.78
N SER A 51 -3.82 -0.74 -5.08
CA SER A 51 -2.85 -1.59 -5.76
C SER A 51 -2.21 -0.85 -6.92
N VAL A 52 -0.95 -1.15 -7.21
CA VAL A 52 -0.27 -0.58 -8.37
C VAL A 52 -0.63 -1.42 -9.59
N ILE A 53 -1.06 -0.78 -10.67
CA ILE A 53 -1.29 -1.45 -11.96
C ILE A 53 0.08 -1.91 -12.48
N GLY A 54 0.38 -3.19 -12.25
CA GLY A 54 1.61 -3.87 -12.65
C GLY A 54 1.51 -4.60 -14.00
N ARG A 55 2.52 -5.40 -14.32
CA ARG A 55 2.65 -6.09 -15.62
C ARG A 55 1.49 -7.07 -15.88
N PHE A 56 0.93 -7.63 -14.82
CA PHE A 56 -0.10 -8.67 -14.86
C PHE A 56 -1.48 -8.18 -14.42
N TRP A 57 -1.68 -6.87 -14.25
CA TRP A 57 -2.93 -6.33 -13.67
C TRP A 57 -4.19 -6.67 -14.48
N ASP A 58 -4.16 -6.46 -15.80
CA ASP A 58 -5.26 -6.77 -16.72
C ASP A 58 -5.01 -8.08 -17.50
N LYS A 59 -4.15 -8.96 -16.98
CA LYS A 59 -3.82 -10.24 -17.60
C LYS A 59 -4.18 -11.38 -16.65
N PRO A 60 -4.53 -12.58 -17.16
CA PRO A 60 -4.60 -13.75 -16.31
C PRO A 60 -3.26 -13.94 -15.60
N SER A 61 -3.30 -14.30 -14.31
CA SER A 61 -2.10 -14.73 -13.62
C SER A 61 -1.43 -15.85 -14.42
N PRO A 62 -0.10 -15.80 -14.63
CA PRO A 62 0.58 -16.86 -15.35
C PRO A 62 0.33 -18.20 -14.64
N PRO A 63 0.02 -19.28 -15.39
CA PRO A 63 -0.19 -20.58 -14.79
C PRO A 63 1.11 -21.05 -14.10
N PRO A 64 1.02 -21.99 -13.15
CA PRO A 64 2.20 -22.65 -12.60
C PRO A 64 3.05 -23.25 -13.73
N LYS A 65 4.37 -23.18 -13.59
CA LYS A 65 5.33 -23.87 -14.47
C LYS A 65 5.14 -25.38 -14.40
N ASN A 66 4.83 -25.88 -13.21
CA ASN A 66 4.41 -27.26 -12.98
C ASN A 66 2.98 -27.27 -12.42
N PRO A 67 1.97 -27.71 -13.19
CA PRO A 67 0.58 -27.76 -12.75
C PRO A 67 0.34 -28.62 -11.51
N ASN A 68 1.18 -29.64 -11.31
CA ASN A 68 1.11 -30.56 -10.16
C ASN A 68 2.06 -30.14 -9.02
N GLY A 69 2.73 -29.00 -9.15
CA GLY A 69 3.65 -28.50 -8.14
C GLY A 69 2.89 -28.04 -6.89
N PHE A 70 3.38 -28.43 -5.71
CA PHE A 70 2.86 -27.90 -4.46
C PHE A 70 3.07 -26.39 -4.36
N ARG A 71 2.13 -25.69 -3.74
CA ARG A 71 2.26 -24.25 -3.45
C ARG A 71 3.42 -24.02 -2.48
N THR A 72 4.15 -22.93 -2.68
CA THR A 72 5.20 -22.51 -1.75
C THR A 72 4.61 -22.26 -0.36
N ASN A 73 5.17 -22.91 0.66
CA ASN A 73 4.75 -22.65 2.03
C ASN A 73 5.22 -21.27 2.48
N LYS A 74 4.42 -20.58 3.30
CA LYS A 74 4.80 -19.25 3.82
C LYS A 74 6.12 -19.26 4.59
N LYS A 75 6.43 -20.35 5.30
CA LYS A 75 7.69 -20.54 6.03
C LYS A 75 8.94 -20.56 5.12
N ASP A 76 8.75 -20.81 3.83
CA ASP A 76 9.81 -20.88 2.84
C ASP A 76 10.01 -19.54 2.09
N ILE A 77 9.24 -18.51 2.46
CA ILE A 77 9.34 -17.16 1.88
C ILE A 77 9.92 -16.23 2.95
N HIS A 78 11.13 -15.75 2.72
CA HIS A 78 11.89 -14.96 3.70
C HIS A 78 12.08 -13.55 3.20
N PHE A 79 11.65 -12.56 3.96
CA PHE A 79 11.94 -11.15 3.71
C PHE A 79 11.85 -10.37 5.02
N ASP A 80 12.44 -9.18 5.05
CA ASP A 80 12.52 -8.37 6.26
C ASP A 80 11.18 -7.66 6.55
N ILE A 81 10.31 -8.37 7.28
CA ILE A 81 9.02 -7.85 7.73
C ILE A 81 9.20 -6.66 8.67
N ILE A 82 10.24 -6.65 9.51
CA ILE A 82 10.49 -5.54 10.46
C ILE A 82 10.83 -4.27 9.69
N LYS A 83 11.65 -4.38 8.64
CA LYS A 83 11.96 -3.26 7.74
C LYS A 83 10.73 -2.77 6.99
N VAL A 84 9.85 -3.65 6.53
CA VAL A 84 8.55 -3.25 5.95
C VAL A 84 7.75 -2.40 6.94
N LYS A 85 7.58 -2.88 8.18
CA LYS A 85 6.83 -2.14 9.22
C LYS A 85 7.48 -0.80 9.52
N LYS A 86 8.81 -0.77 9.62
CA LYS A 86 9.58 0.46 9.85
C LYS A 86 9.36 1.48 8.72
N ILE A 87 9.47 1.07 7.46
CA ILE A 87 9.23 1.96 6.31
C ILE A 87 7.82 2.57 6.38
N VAL A 88 6.80 1.76 6.67
CA VAL A 88 5.42 2.24 6.82
C VAL A 88 5.30 3.25 7.96
N SER A 89 5.86 2.94 9.13
CA SER A 89 5.84 3.85 10.29
C SER A 89 6.59 5.15 10.02
N ASP A 90 7.75 5.10 9.35
CA ASP A 90 8.57 6.27 9.04
C ASP A 90 7.86 7.21 8.05
N VAL A 91 7.21 6.66 7.03
CA VAL A 91 6.42 7.46 6.08
C VAL A 91 5.23 8.12 6.76
N LEU A 92 4.56 7.41 7.67
CA LEU A 92 3.34 7.85 8.33
C LEU A 92 3.57 8.57 9.67
N ASN A 93 4.82 8.82 10.06
CA ASN A 93 5.14 9.39 11.36
C ASN A 93 4.44 10.74 11.62
N GLY A 94 4.35 11.59 10.60
CA GLY A 94 3.66 12.89 10.69
C GLY A 94 2.15 12.79 10.95
N LYS A 95 1.55 11.61 10.75
CA LYS A 95 0.13 11.35 10.98
C LYS A 95 -0.12 10.36 12.13
N ARG A 96 0.93 9.94 12.85
CA ARG A 96 0.85 8.81 13.79
C ARG A 96 -0.25 8.98 14.85
N ASN A 97 -0.33 10.16 15.46
CA ASN A 97 -1.33 10.44 16.50
C ASN A 97 -2.77 10.32 15.96
N ASP A 98 -3.01 10.82 14.75
CA ASP A 98 -4.32 10.72 14.11
C ASP A 98 -4.69 9.27 13.78
N LEU A 99 -3.74 8.52 13.24
CA LEU A 99 -3.93 7.10 12.90
C LEU A 99 -4.22 6.28 14.17
N GLN A 100 -3.53 6.60 15.27
CA GLN A 100 -3.75 6.00 16.59
C GLN A 100 -5.15 6.27 17.14
N GLN A 101 -5.57 7.53 17.11
CA GLN A 101 -6.91 7.93 17.57
C GLN A 101 -8.02 7.24 16.76
N ASN A 102 -7.81 7.10 15.44
CA ASN A 102 -8.73 6.41 14.54
C ASN A 102 -8.66 4.88 14.60
N LYS A 103 -7.71 4.31 15.37
CA LYS A 103 -7.42 2.87 15.42
C LYS A 103 -7.16 2.29 14.01
N ASP A 104 -6.44 3.06 13.19
CA ASP A 104 -6.12 2.70 11.82
C ASP A 104 -5.18 1.48 11.79
N ARG A 105 -5.36 0.69 10.73
CA ARG A 105 -4.48 -0.42 10.36
C ARG A 105 -4.25 -0.38 8.87
N ILE A 106 -3.02 -0.65 8.46
CA ILE A 106 -2.67 -0.93 7.07
C ILE A 106 -2.23 -2.38 6.95
N ASP A 107 -2.88 -3.11 6.04
CA ASP A 107 -2.47 -4.45 5.64
C ASP A 107 -1.81 -4.42 4.28
N LEU A 108 -0.64 -5.05 4.18
CA LEU A 108 0.13 -5.16 2.95
C LEU A 108 0.17 -6.63 2.53
N SER A 109 -0.37 -6.94 1.35
CA SER A 109 -0.27 -8.25 0.71
C SER A 109 0.74 -8.19 -0.42
N PHE A 110 1.69 -9.13 -0.44
CA PHE A 110 2.84 -9.09 -1.35
C PHE A 110 2.74 -10.16 -2.43
N THR A 111 3.21 -9.83 -3.62
CA THR A 111 3.50 -10.80 -4.68
C THR A 111 4.93 -10.61 -5.15
N PHE A 112 5.75 -11.65 -5.04
CA PHE A 112 7.16 -11.62 -5.43
C PHE A 112 7.37 -12.29 -6.79
N LEU A 113 8.31 -11.77 -7.57
CA LEU A 113 8.83 -12.44 -8.76
C LEU A 113 9.70 -13.61 -8.32
N GLN A 114 9.44 -14.81 -8.86
CA GLN A 114 10.23 -15.99 -8.52
C GLN A 114 11.70 -15.84 -8.89
N GLU A 115 11.97 -15.25 -10.06
CA GLU A 115 13.30 -15.18 -10.68
C GLU A 115 14.34 -14.53 -9.77
N ASN A 116 13.97 -13.40 -9.18
CA ASN A 116 14.89 -12.63 -8.38
C ASN A 116 14.34 -12.33 -6.98
N GLY A 117 13.09 -12.62 -6.63
CA GLY A 117 12.52 -12.28 -5.32
C GLY A 117 12.15 -10.81 -5.15
N SER A 118 12.24 -9.98 -6.20
CA SER A 118 11.75 -8.61 -6.16
C SER A 118 10.22 -8.58 -6.10
N ILE A 119 9.67 -7.45 -5.67
CA ILE A 119 8.23 -7.31 -5.48
C ILE A 119 7.58 -6.89 -6.80
N GLU A 120 6.71 -7.75 -7.34
CA GLU A 120 5.86 -7.42 -8.49
C GLU A 120 4.77 -6.45 -8.06
N ASN A 121 3.99 -6.84 -7.03
CA ASN A 121 2.84 -6.09 -6.58
C ASN A 121 2.75 -6.05 -5.05
N ILE A 122 2.22 -4.94 -4.54
CA ILE A 122 1.77 -4.79 -3.16
C ILE A 122 0.32 -4.31 -3.23
N SER A 123 -0.58 -5.05 -2.59
CA SER A 123 -1.94 -4.60 -2.34
C SER A 123 -2.06 -4.10 -0.91
N TYR A 124 -2.56 -2.89 -0.76
CA TYR A 124 -2.72 -2.19 0.51
C TYR A 124 -4.18 -2.15 0.90
N PHE A 125 -4.50 -2.45 2.15
CA PHE A 125 -5.87 -2.43 2.66
C PHE A 125 -5.99 -1.52 3.87
N PHE A 126 -7.06 -0.74 3.90
CA PHE A 126 -7.33 0.30 4.89
C PHE A 126 -8.79 0.28 5.31
N ASN A 127 -9.07 0.81 6.50
CA ASN A 127 -10.41 1.22 6.91
C ASN A 127 -10.87 2.47 6.13
N GLY A 128 -12.18 2.63 5.98
CA GLY A 128 -12.80 3.67 5.14
C GLY A 128 -12.63 5.10 5.66
N ASN A 129 -12.31 5.28 6.94
CA ASN A 129 -12.05 6.57 7.58
C ASN A 129 -10.55 6.88 7.74
N THR A 130 -9.68 6.14 7.04
CA THR A 130 -8.24 6.33 7.18
C THR A 130 -7.80 7.73 6.76
N LYS A 131 -6.79 8.26 7.46
CA LYS A 131 -6.11 9.50 7.07
C LYS A 131 -4.95 9.29 6.08
N ILE A 132 -4.71 8.04 5.68
CA ILE A 132 -3.69 7.65 4.69
C ILE A 132 -4.20 8.00 3.29
N ASN A 133 -3.39 8.74 2.52
CA ASN A 133 -3.74 9.17 1.17
C ASN A 133 -2.83 8.51 0.11
N LEU A 134 -3.14 8.75 -1.17
CA LEU A 134 -2.41 8.14 -2.28
C LEU A 134 -0.91 8.51 -2.30
N LYS A 135 -0.54 9.72 -1.86
CA LYS A 135 0.87 10.15 -1.80
C LYS A 135 1.65 9.34 -0.77
N ASP A 136 1.04 9.07 0.39
CA ASP A 136 1.65 8.20 1.41
C ASP A 136 1.87 6.79 0.86
N ILE A 137 0.85 6.22 0.19
CA ILE A 137 0.89 4.88 -0.38
C ILE A 137 1.97 4.78 -1.47
N ALA A 138 2.08 5.79 -2.34
CA ALA A 138 3.11 5.82 -3.37
C ALA A 138 4.52 5.89 -2.78
N LYS A 139 4.71 6.65 -1.70
CA LYS A 139 5.99 6.73 -0.98
C LYS A 139 6.34 5.40 -0.31
N ILE A 140 5.36 4.75 0.36
CA ILE A 140 5.53 3.41 0.94
C ILE A 140 5.90 2.40 -0.15
N ASP A 141 5.17 2.36 -1.27
CA ASP A 141 5.43 1.46 -2.40
C ASP A 141 6.86 1.61 -2.91
N LYS A 142 7.27 2.85 -3.15
CA LYS A 142 8.61 3.17 -3.64
C LYS A 142 9.69 2.69 -2.67
N GLU A 143 9.58 3.02 -1.39
CA GLU A 143 10.59 2.66 -0.40
C GLU A 143 10.63 1.15 -0.14
N ILE A 144 9.49 0.47 -0.06
CA ILE A 144 9.45 -0.98 0.11
C ILE A 144 10.07 -1.68 -1.12
N LYS A 145 9.63 -1.35 -2.35
CA LYS A 145 10.14 -1.99 -3.57
C LYS A 145 11.64 -1.76 -3.79
N LYS A 146 12.16 -0.63 -3.32
CA LYS A 146 13.61 -0.32 -3.38
C LYS A 146 14.41 -1.12 -2.36
N ASN A 147 13.86 -1.38 -1.18
CA ASN A 147 14.64 -1.82 -0.02
C ASN A 147 14.33 -3.24 0.47
N VAL A 148 13.30 -3.89 -0.08
CA VAL A 148 12.81 -5.20 0.37
C VAL A 148 12.78 -6.18 -0.80
N LYS A 149 13.28 -7.38 -0.55
CA LYS A 149 13.39 -8.47 -1.50
C LYS A 149 13.21 -9.78 -0.74
N ALA A 150 12.51 -10.73 -1.35
CA ALA A 150 12.36 -12.07 -0.80
C ALA A 150 13.50 -12.98 -1.23
N THR A 151 13.83 -13.93 -0.36
CA THR A 151 14.56 -15.14 -0.68
C THR A 151 13.66 -16.35 -0.42
N PHE A 152 13.95 -17.46 -1.08
CA PHE A 152 13.11 -18.66 -1.01
C PHE A 152 13.93 -19.87 -0.62
N THR A 153 13.42 -20.67 0.32
CA THR A 153 13.97 -21.99 0.66
C THR A 153 13.15 -23.12 0.04
N GLY A 154 13.70 -24.33 0.01
CA GLY A 154 13.06 -25.48 -0.64
C GLY A 154 13.08 -25.39 -2.17
N ASN A 155 12.19 -26.15 -2.84
CA ASN A 155 12.11 -26.19 -4.30
C ASN A 155 10.71 -25.82 -4.85
N ASP A 156 9.67 -25.82 -4.03
CA ASP A 156 8.28 -25.58 -4.48
C ASP A 156 8.09 -24.23 -5.15
N TYR A 157 8.84 -23.21 -4.72
CA TYR A 157 8.83 -21.88 -5.32
C TYR A 157 9.18 -21.88 -6.81
N LYS A 158 10.00 -22.84 -7.26
CA LYS A 158 10.41 -22.97 -8.67
C LYS A 158 9.25 -23.39 -9.58
N ASN A 159 8.13 -23.86 -9.02
CA ASN A 159 6.94 -24.23 -9.79
C ASN A 159 6.11 -23.02 -10.22
N PHE A 160 6.44 -21.79 -9.80
CA PHE A 160 5.63 -20.60 -10.04
C PHE A 160 6.45 -19.45 -10.67
N TYR A 161 5.77 -18.55 -11.37
CA TYR A 161 6.36 -17.28 -11.82
C TYR A 161 6.20 -16.17 -10.76
N LEU A 162 5.07 -16.20 -10.06
CA LEU A 162 4.68 -15.26 -9.03
C LEU A 162 4.45 -16.02 -7.73
N ILE A 163 5.02 -15.51 -6.64
CA ILE A 163 4.95 -16.13 -5.32
C ILE A 163 4.16 -15.19 -4.41
N PRO A 164 2.86 -15.46 -4.15
CA PRO A 164 2.09 -14.66 -3.23
C PRO A 164 2.54 -14.91 -1.79
N TYR A 165 2.65 -13.85 -1.01
CA TYR A 165 2.77 -13.91 0.44
C TYR A 165 1.47 -13.39 1.06
N GLY A 166 1.24 -13.77 2.32
CA GLY A 166 0.07 -13.31 3.06
C GLY A 166 0.14 -11.82 3.43
N MET A 167 -0.57 -11.46 4.50
CA MET A 167 -0.64 -10.09 4.98
C MET A 167 0.49 -9.78 5.97
N VAL A 168 1.10 -8.61 5.82
CA VAL A 168 1.86 -7.93 6.87
C VAL A 168 1.02 -6.77 7.36
N SER A 169 0.75 -6.73 8.66
CA SER A 169 -0.08 -5.70 9.30
C SER A 169 0.77 -4.71 10.07
N VAL A 170 0.46 -3.41 9.90
CA VAL A 170 0.91 -2.33 10.77
C VAL A 170 -0.33 -1.73 11.41
N VAL A 171 -0.38 -1.80 12.75
CA VAL A 171 -1.44 -1.22 13.58
C VAL A 171 -0.85 0.02 14.24
N PHE A 172 -1.60 1.11 14.24
CA PHE A 172 -1.17 2.39 14.80
C PHE A 172 -1.59 2.55 16.26
#